data_AF-A0A7V9EVH9-F1
#
_entry.id   AF-A0A7V9EVH9-F1
#
_cell.length_a   1.000
_cell.length_b   1.000
_cell.length_c   1.000
_cell.angle_alpha   90.00
_cell.angle_beta   90.00
_cell.angle_gamma   90.00
#
_symmetry.space_group_name_H-M   'P 1'
#
loop_
_entity.id
_entity.type
_entity.pdbx_description
1 polymer ?
#
loop_
_entity_poly.entity_id
_entity_poly.type
_entity_poly.pdbx_seq_one_letter_code
_entity_poly.pdbx_strand_id
1 'polypeptide(L)'
;LIADGVVPSNEDRGYVVRSAIRRAVTRGHQLGIERPFLRTLVERTIELLGDAYPELPGAAALVGDTVEREEHRFRQTLAAGSALLEGELAKGVVPGDVAFKLHDTFGFPIEITEEMATDAGVAVDRAGFDAAMAEQRARGKDARKGGSAEVVMETYRELVDQHGVTDFTGREEHETKARVLGVFGRVGDELEVFLDRTPFYAESGGQVGDTGTITTATGRLDVLDTTLALPGLHRHSARLVEGEITPSQDAVATIDVERRQAIRRNHTGTHLLHWALREILGGHVKQQGSLVAPEYLRFDFSHHAATSPQELARVEDLANGEVLANDRVRHYETTKAQAAEAGAIAFFGDKYGDIVRVLEAGRHSVELCGGTHVGALGDIGPIRITSESSIGSNQRRIFATTGTTTLERVRRDRDALARAAALLAVAPDEVVGGLERLRDDLKEAREQLKAAQRAAAGAGAADLAADAVDGVVVARRDDLGRDELKDLAVALRQQPGVRAVVLGGAPATGGVALVAAVVAGSGLNASELLADAARTVGGGGGKAPDLAVAGGRHADRLDEALGQARAAATAVAAATA
;
A
#
# COMPACT_ATOMS: atom_id res chain seq x y z
N LEU A 1 -24.34 -15.79 14.35
CA LEU A 1 -23.55 -15.36 13.16
C LEU A 1 -22.10 -15.03 13.50
N ILE A 2 -21.80 -13.95 14.23
CA ILE A 2 -20.40 -13.62 14.58
C ILE A 2 -19.80 -14.67 15.52
N ALA A 3 -20.59 -15.15 16.50
CA ALA A 3 -20.20 -16.28 17.36
C ALA A 3 -19.90 -17.56 16.55
N ASP A 4 -20.59 -17.76 15.42
CA ASP A 4 -20.35 -18.88 14.49
C ASP A 4 -19.17 -18.64 13.54
N GLY A 5 -18.36 -17.61 13.79
CA GLY A 5 -17.15 -17.30 13.05
C GLY A 5 -17.35 -16.51 11.76
N VAL A 6 -18.54 -15.92 11.53
CA VAL A 6 -18.78 -15.03 10.39
C VAL A 6 -18.29 -13.61 10.72
N VAL A 7 -17.31 -13.13 9.97
CA VAL A 7 -16.72 -11.79 10.14
C VAL A 7 -17.35 -10.80 9.16
N PRO A 8 -17.68 -9.55 9.56
CA PRO A 8 -18.17 -8.53 8.65
C PRO A 8 -17.22 -8.32 7.44
N SER A 9 -17.72 -8.51 6.23
CA SER A 9 -16.97 -8.41 4.97
C SER A 9 -17.83 -7.77 3.86
N ASN A 10 -17.27 -7.56 2.66
CA ASN A 10 -18.02 -7.05 1.50
C ASN A 10 -18.73 -8.15 0.70
N GLU A 11 -18.59 -9.42 1.09
CA GLU A 11 -19.02 -10.57 0.28
C GLU A 11 -19.73 -11.64 1.14
N ASP A 12 -20.60 -12.43 0.51
CA ASP A 12 -21.29 -13.58 1.09
C ASP A 12 -21.95 -13.35 2.46
N ARG A 13 -21.74 -14.27 3.41
CA ARG A 13 -22.30 -14.21 4.77
C ARG A 13 -21.75 -13.01 5.55
N GLY A 14 -20.54 -12.57 5.24
CA GLY A 14 -19.93 -11.41 5.87
C GLY A 14 -20.60 -10.09 5.45
N TYR A 15 -21.08 -10.01 4.21
CA TYR A 15 -21.90 -8.88 3.73
C TYR A 15 -23.20 -8.77 4.54
N VAL A 16 -23.88 -9.89 4.80
CA VAL A 16 -25.14 -9.90 5.56
C VAL A 16 -24.92 -9.36 6.98
N VAL A 17 -23.88 -9.82 7.67
CA VAL A 17 -23.53 -9.33 9.02
C VAL A 17 -23.19 -7.84 9.00
N ARG A 18 -22.35 -7.42 8.04
CA ARG A 18 -21.97 -6.01 7.87
C ARG A 18 -23.19 -5.12 7.60
N SER A 19 -24.08 -5.53 6.72
CA SER A 19 -25.30 -4.80 6.36
C SER A 19 -26.23 -4.63 7.56
N ALA A 20 -26.43 -5.70 8.35
CA ALA A 20 -27.26 -5.65 9.56
C ALA A 20 -26.71 -4.67 10.61
N ILE A 21 -25.39 -4.69 10.86
CA ILE A 21 -24.73 -3.75 11.77
C ILE A 21 -24.93 -2.31 11.28
N ARG A 22 -24.62 -2.05 10.00
CA ARG A 22 -24.74 -0.70 9.42
C ARG A 22 -26.16 -0.18 9.46
N ARG A 23 -27.17 -1.01 9.19
CA ARG A 23 -28.59 -0.64 9.32
C ARG A 23 -28.93 -0.23 10.75
N ALA A 24 -28.48 -1.00 11.73
CA ALA A 24 -28.70 -0.66 13.14
C ALA A 24 -28.05 0.69 13.50
N VAL A 25 -26.81 0.94 13.06
CA VAL A 25 -26.13 2.23 13.28
C VAL A 25 -26.87 3.38 12.59
N THR A 26 -27.32 3.22 11.35
CA THR A 26 -28.09 4.24 10.63
C THR A 26 -29.39 4.59 11.36
N ARG A 27 -30.15 3.59 11.81
CA ARG A 27 -31.38 3.81 12.59
C ARG A 27 -31.08 4.50 13.92
N GLY A 28 -30.02 4.10 14.62
CA GLY A 28 -29.55 4.79 15.83
C GLY A 28 -29.23 6.26 15.57
N HIS A 29 -28.54 6.56 14.46
CA HIS A 29 -28.21 7.92 14.06
C HIS A 29 -29.46 8.76 13.74
N GLN A 30 -30.44 8.20 13.00
CA GLN A 30 -31.72 8.86 12.73
C GLN A 30 -32.52 9.17 14.01
N LEU A 31 -32.36 8.35 15.05
CA LEU A 31 -32.94 8.58 16.38
C LEU A 31 -32.15 9.58 17.24
N GLY A 32 -31.07 10.17 16.72
CA GLY A 32 -30.22 11.14 17.43
C GLY A 32 -29.17 10.51 18.35
N ILE A 33 -28.84 9.23 18.18
CA ILE A 33 -27.81 8.57 18.99
C ILE A 33 -26.41 8.92 18.45
N GLU A 34 -25.73 9.82 19.17
CA GLU A 34 -24.40 10.34 18.80
C GLU A 34 -23.22 9.56 19.41
N ARG A 35 -23.47 8.54 20.24
CA ARG A 35 -22.44 7.65 20.81
C ARG A 35 -22.56 6.19 20.30
N PRO A 36 -21.48 5.40 20.31
CA PRO A 36 -21.56 3.97 20.05
C PRO A 36 -22.54 3.30 21.04
N PHE A 37 -23.35 2.36 20.57
CA PHE A 37 -24.40 1.73 21.39
C PHE A 37 -24.59 0.24 21.10
N LEU A 38 -24.08 -0.28 19.99
CA LEU A 38 -24.34 -1.67 19.61
C LEU A 38 -23.68 -2.66 20.55
N ARG A 39 -22.52 -2.34 21.14
CA ARG A 39 -21.89 -3.19 22.15
C ARG A 39 -22.81 -3.45 23.35
N THR A 40 -23.43 -2.40 23.89
CA THR A 40 -24.37 -2.52 25.00
C THR A 40 -25.61 -3.35 24.62
N LEU A 41 -26.08 -3.23 23.37
CA LEU A 41 -27.16 -4.08 22.87
C LEU A 41 -26.75 -5.55 22.75
N VAL A 42 -25.53 -5.82 22.28
CA VAL A 42 -24.98 -7.17 22.20
C VAL A 42 -24.85 -7.77 23.60
N GLU A 43 -24.27 -7.05 24.55
CA GLU A 43 -24.12 -7.48 25.95
C GLU A 43 -25.50 -7.84 26.52
N ARG A 44 -26.51 -6.98 26.35
CA ARG A 44 -27.86 -7.26 26.81
C ARG A 44 -28.51 -8.45 26.10
N THR A 45 -28.21 -8.66 24.82
CA THR A 45 -28.72 -9.81 24.06
C THR A 45 -28.12 -11.12 24.56
N ILE A 46 -26.82 -11.13 24.87
CA ILE A 46 -26.14 -12.30 25.43
C ILE A 46 -26.67 -12.62 26.83
N GLU A 47 -26.93 -11.61 27.66
CA GLU A 47 -27.57 -11.80 28.98
C GLU A 47 -28.95 -12.46 28.88
N LEU A 48 -29.75 -12.09 27.87
CA LEU A 48 -31.12 -12.61 27.71
C LEU A 48 -31.18 -13.99 27.05
N LEU A 49 -30.23 -14.30 26.16
CA LEU A 49 -30.27 -15.49 25.31
C LEU A 49 -29.18 -16.52 25.62
N GLY A 50 -28.22 -16.20 26.49
CA GLY A 50 -27.05 -17.05 26.77
C GLY A 50 -27.41 -18.44 27.30
N ASP A 51 -28.52 -18.58 28.02
CA ASP A 51 -29.00 -19.89 28.52
C ASP A 51 -29.51 -20.79 27.38
N ALA A 52 -30.09 -20.20 26.33
CA ALA A 52 -30.60 -20.93 25.17
C ALA A 52 -29.53 -21.16 24.09
N TYR A 53 -28.48 -20.34 24.09
CA TYR A 53 -27.37 -20.36 23.12
C TYR A 53 -26.02 -20.29 23.87
N PRO A 54 -25.53 -21.44 24.40
CA PRO A 54 -24.35 -21.50 25.27
C PRO A 54 -23.03 -21.06 24.63
N GLU A 55 -22.99 -20.98 23.30
CA GLU A 55 -21.85 -20.46 22.53
C GLU A 55 -21.70 -18.93 22.63
N LEU A 56 -22.78 -18.20 22.98
CA LEU A 56 -22.76 -16.74 23.03
C LEU A 56 -21.90 -16.17 24.18
N PRO A 57 -21.99 -16.67 25.42
CA PRO A 57 -21.11 -16.21 26.50
C PRO A 57 -19.63 -16.41 26.19
N GLY A 58 -19.25 -17.55 25.59
CA GLY A 58 -17.86 -17.86 25.22
C GLY A 58 -17.30 -16.94 24.13
N ALA A 59 -18.17 -16.42 23.25
CA ALA A 59 -17.80 -15.51 22.18
C ALA A 59 -18.05 -14.02 22.51
N ALA A 60 -18.46 -13.68 23.74
CA ALA A 60 -18.96 -12.35 24.07
C ALA A 60 -17.96 -11.22 23.76
N ALA A 61 -16.69 -11.38 24.11
CA ALA A 61 -15.64 -10.42 23.80
C ALA A 61 -15.45 -10.26 22.28
N LEU A 62 -15.36 -11.38 21.54
CA LEU A 62 -15.22 -11.38 20.09
C LEU A 62 -16.38 -10.67 19.40
N VAL A 63 -17.62 -10.96 19.79
CA VAL A 63 -18.82 -10.36 19.19
C VAL A 63 -18.90 -8.88 19.53
N GLY A 64 -18.74 -8.54 20.82
CA GLY A 64 -18.79 -7.16 21.31
C GLY A 64 -17.77 -6.27 20.60
N ASP A 65 -16.51 -6.69 20.57
CA ASP A 65 -15.44 -5.93 19.93
C ASP A 65 -15.64 -5.81 18.41
N THR A 66 -16.16 -6.86 17.75
CA THR A 66 -16.41 -6.86 16.30
C THR A 66 -17.50 -5.86 15.94
N VAL A 67 -18.59 -5.84 16.69
CA VAL A 67 -19.71 -4.94 16.45
C VAL A 67 -19.33 -3.49 16.81
N GLU A 68 -18.63 -3.26 17.93
CA GLU A 68 -18.14 -1.95 18.34
C GLU A 68 -17.20 -1.33 17.30
N ARG A 69 -16.26 -2.13 16.75
CA ARG A 69 -15.35 -1.65 15.70
C ARG A 69 -16.06 -1.32 14.39
N GLU A 70 -16.96 -2.19 13.93
CA GLU A 70 -17.73 -1.93 12.70
C GLU A 70 -18.64 -0.70 12.88
N GLU A 71 -19.21 -0.52 14.08
CA GLU A 71 -19.95 0.68 14.45
C GLU A 71 -19.07 1.94 14.39
N HIS A 72 -17.91 1.94 15.04
CA HIS A 72 -16.99 3.08 15.00
C HIS A 72 -16.58 3.45 13.58
N ARG A 73 -16.20 2.45 12.77
CA ARG A 73 -15.78 2.66 11.39
C ARG A 73 -16.90 3.20 10.53
N PHE A 74 -18.10 2.62 10.65
CA PHE A 74 -19.23 3.06 9.85
C PHE A 74 -19.73 4.44 10.27
N ARG A 75 -19.67 4.80 11.55
CA ARG A 75 -20.04 6.15 12.02
C ARG A 75 -19.14 7.24 11.45
N GLN A 76 -17.85 6.95 11.26
CA GLN A 76 -16.92 7.87 10.58
C GLN A 76 -17.31 8.11 9.11
N THR A 77 -17.79 7.07 8.41
CA THR A 77 -18.24 7.17 7.02
C THR A 77 -19.66 7.72 6.89
N LEU A 78 -20.53 7.46 7.88
CA LEU A 78 -21.94 7.86 7.91
C LEU A 78 -22.09 9.36 7.85
N ALA A 79 -21.30 10.12 8.62
CA ALA A 79 -21.38 11.59 8.61
C ALA A 79 -21.11 12.20 7.22
N ALA A 80 -20.14 11.64 6.47
CA ALA A 80 -19.81 12.12 5.13
C ALA A 80 -20.83 11.65 4.07
N GLY A 81 -21.31 10.41 4.17
CA GLY A 81 -22.30 9.85 3.25
C GLY A 81 -23.71 10.42 3.43
N SER A 82 -24.13 10.70 4.68
CA SER A 82 -25.43 11.30 4.99
C SER A 82 -25.58 12.69 4.39
N ALA A 83 -24.54 13.53 4.45
CA ALA A 83 -24.58 14.87 3.85
C ALA A 83 -24.74 14.82 2.31
N LEU A 84 -24.08 13.85 1.66
CA LEU A 84 -24.22 13.64 0.22
C LEU A 84 -25.63 13.14 -0.13
N LEU A 85 -26.16 12.19 0.64
CA LEU A 85 -27.50 11.65 0.43
C LEU A 85 -28.58 12.71 0.68
N GLU A 86 -28.53 13.46 1.78
CA GLU A 86 -29.45 14.57 2.08
C GLU A 86 -29.50 15.62 0.96
N GLY A 87 -28.35 15.92 0.35
CA GLY A 87 -28.26 16.83 -0.79
C GLY A 87 -28.99 16.34 -2.05
N GLU A 88 -29.05 15.03 -2.27
CA GLU A 88 -29.81 14.44 -3.38
C GLU A 88 -31.29 14.19 -3.03
N LEU A 89 -31.60 13.89 -1.76
CA LEU A 89 -32.99 13.78 -1.30
C LEU A 89 -33.76 15.08 -1.51
N ALA A 90 -33.10 16.24 -1.35
CA ALA A 90 -33.70 17.54 -1.66
C ALA A 90 -34.05 17.74 -3.15
N LYS A 91 -33.51 16.92 -4.06
CA LYS A 91 -33.69 17.03 -5.52
C LYS A 91 -34.75 16.07 -6.08
N GLY A 92 -35.33 15.20 -5.25
CA GLY A 92 -36.51 14.40 -5.58
C GLY A 92 -36.26 13.02 -6.22
N VAL A 93 -35.03 12.71 -6.64
CA VAL A 93 -34.58 11.36 -7.05
C VAL A 93 -33.09 11.22 -6.69
N VAL A 94 -32.67 10.07 -6.15
CA VAL A 94 -31.25 9.75 -5.95
C VAL A 94 -30.71 9.06 -7.20
N PRO A 95 -29.79 9.71 -7.95
CA PRO A 95 -29.23 9.13 -9.18
C PRO A 95 -28.43 7.84 -8.91
N GLY A 96 -28.43 6.92 -9.88
CA GLY A 96 -27.80 5.60 -9.73
C GLY A 96 -26.28 5.64 -9.57
N ASP A 97 -25.61 6.63 -10.18
CA ASP A 97 -24.17 6.89 -10.01
C ASP A 97 -23.83 7.43 -8.61
N VAL A 98 -24.71 8.26 -8.04
CA VAL A 98 -24.58 8.71 -6.65
C VAL A 98 -24.84 7.57 -5.67
N ALA A 99 -25.88 6.76 -5.91
CA ALA A 99 -26.13 5.55 -5.13
C ALA A 99 -24.95 4.57 -5.20
N PHE A 100 -24.33 4.45 -6.39
CA PHE A 100 -23.13 3.65 -6.59
C PHE A 100 -21.94 4.23 -5.81
N LYS A 101 -21.75 5.56 -5.84
CA LYS A 101 -20.69 6.23 -5.08
C LYS A 101 -20.89 6.07 -3.56
N LEU A 102 -22.12 6.20 -3.08
CA LEU A 102 -22.49 5.94 -1.68
C LEU A 102 -22.12 4.50 -1.29
N HIS A 103 -22.39 3.53 -2.15
CA HIS A 103 -22.05 2.13 -1.95
C HIS A 103 -20.55 1.83 -2.01
N ASP A 104 -19.89 2.18 -3.10
CA ASP A 104 -18.51 1.81 -3.40
C ASP A 104 -17.50 2.65 -2.62
N THR A 105 -17.71 3.96 -2.55
CA THR A 105 -16.77 4.90 -1.92
C THR A 105 -17.05 5.09 -0.44
N PHE A 106 -18.32 5.27 -0.06
CA PHE A 106 -18.70 5.60 1.32
C PHE A 106 -19.21 4.40 2.13
N GLY A 107 -19.36 3.22 1.50
CA GLY A 107 -19.75 2.00 2.17
C GLY A 107 -21.22 1.97 2.62
N PHE A 108 -22.11 2.76 2.03
CA PHE A 108 -23.55 2.67 2.26
C PHE A 108 -24.14 1.55 1.42
N PRO A 109 -24.58 0.43 2.02
CA PRO A 109 -25.30 -0.60 1.29
C PRO A 109 -26.48 0.02 0.53
N ILE A 110 -26.73 -0.43 -0.70
CA ILE A 110 -27.79 0.14 -1.55
C ILE A 110 -29.14 0.08 -0.85
N GLU A 111 -29.37 -0.97 -0.06
CA GLU A 111 -30.60 -1.16 0.70
C GLU A 111 -30.79 -0.07 1.77
N ILE A 112 -29.70 0.42 2.38
CA ILE A 112 -29.77 1.53 3.34
C ILE A 112 -30.07 2.83 2.60
N THR A 113 -29.46 3.07 1.45
CA THR A 113 -29.74 4.23 0.61
C THR A 113 -31.20 4.25 0.15
N GLU A 114 -31.74 3.10 -0.26
CA GLU A 114 -33.16 2.94 -0.64
C GLU A 114 -34.11 3.14 0.54
N GLU A 115 -33.78 2.59 1.71
CA GLU A 115 -34.56 2.75 2.94
C GLU A 115 -34.64 4.22 3.36
N MET A 116 -33.50 4.93 3.38
CA MET A 116 -33.43 6.35 3.70
C MET A 116 -34.13 7.24 2.66
N ALA A 117 -34.02 6.89 1.37
CA ALA A 117 -34.73 7.62 0.33
C ALA A 117 -36.25 7.42 0.44
N THR A 118 -36.69 6.19 0.71
CA THR A 118 -38.11 5.86 0.94
C THR A 118 -38.68 6.62 2.13
N ASP A 119 -37.95 6.68 3.25
CA ASP A 119 -38.36 7.45 4.45
C ASP A 119 -38.53 8.96 4.14
N ALA A 120 -37.77 9.48 3.16
CA ALA A 120 -37.86 10.86 2.68
C ALA A 120 -38.86 11.05 1.51
N GLY A 121 -39.56 10.00 1.07
CA GLY A 121 -40.51 10.05 -0.04
C GLY A 121 -39.86 10.15 -1.43
N VAL A 122 -38.60 9.76 -1.56
CA VAL A 122 -37.78 9.87 -2.77
C VAL A 122 -37.39 8.47 -3.28
N ALA A 123 -37.34 8.29 -4.61
CA ALA A 123 -36.91 7.03 -5.21
C ALA A 123 -35.40 7.05 -5.53
N VAL A 124 -34.77 5.87 -5.48
CA VAL A 124 -33.40 5.64 -5.96
C VAL A 124 -33.46 5.04 -7.36
N ASP A 125 -32.64 5.55 -8.28
CA ASP A 125 -32.45 4.95 -9.60
C ASP A 125 -31.63 3.65 -9.50
N ARG A 126 -32.35 2.55 -9.23
CA ARG A 126 -31.77 1.22 -9.10
C ARG A 126 -31.15 0.71 -10.40
N ALA A 127 -31.74 1.06 -11.55
CA ALA A 127 -31.23 0.63 -12.85
C ALA A 127 -29.87 1.27 -13.15
N GLY A 128 -29.71 2.57 -12.84
CA GLY A 128 -28.43 3.26 -12.94
C GLY A 128 -27.36 2.69 -11.99
N PHE A 129 -27.75 2.32 -10.76
CA PHE A 129 -26.86 1.66 -9.81
C PHE A 129 -26.36 0.30 -10.32
N ASP A 130 -27.28 -0.56 -10.79
CA ASP A 130 -26.94 -1.90 -11.29
C ASP A 130 -26.05 -1.82 -12.53
N ALA A 131 -26.25 -0.82 -13.41
CA ALA A 131 -25.39 -0.56 -14.56
C ALA A 131 -23.95 -0.19 -14.14
N ALA A 132 -23.79 0.69 -13.15
CA ALA A 132 -22.48 1.06 -12.62
C ALA A 132 -21.76 -0.12 -11.95
N MET A 133 -22.50 -0.95 -11.20
CA MET A 133 -21.98 -2.20 -10.62
C MET A 133 -21.53 -3.21 -11.70
N ALA A 134 -22.29 -3.33 -12.79
CA ALA A 134 -21.94 -4.20 -13.90
C ALA A 134 -20.67 -3.73 -14.63
N GLU A 135 -20.51 -2.42 -14.83
CA GLU A 135 -19.32 -1.84 -15.45
C GLU A 135 -18.06 -2.04 -14.58
N GLN A 136 -18.17 -1.92 -13.25
CA GLN A 136 -17.08 -2.24 -12.32
C GLN A 136 -16.69 -3.74 -12.39
N ARG A 137 -17.68 -4.63 -12.44
CA ARG A 137 -17.46 -6.08 -12.56
C ARG A 137 -16.86 -6.47 -13.92
N ALA A 138 -17.27 -5.82 -15.01
CA ALA A 138 -16.73 -6.02 -16.35
C ALA A 138 -15.25 -5.61 -16.42
N ARG A 139 -14.89 -4.45 -15.86
CA ARG A 139 -13.49 -4.01 -15.74
C ARG A 139 -12.59 -4.99 -14.96
N GLY A 140 -13.15 -5.76 -14.04
CA GLY A 140 -12.44 -6.86 -13.34
C GLY A 140 -12.36 -8.18 -14.11
N LYS A 141 -13.24 -8.40 -15.10
CA LYS A 141 -13.31 -9.63 -15.91
C LYS A 141 -12.62 -9.51 -17.28
N ASP A 142 -12.52 -8.30 -17.83
CA ASP A 142 -11.87 -8.03 -19.12
C ASP A 142 -10.35 -8.28 -19.11
N ALA A 143 -9.78 -8.56 -17.94
CA ALA A 143 -8.43 -9.10 -17.81
C ALA A 143 -8.30 -10.61 -18.15
N ARG A 144 -9.38 -11.33 -18.50
CA ARG A 144 -9.35 -12.82 -18.51
C ARG A 144 -9.98 -13.60 -19.67
N LYS A 145 -10.60 -13.05 -20.73
CA LYS A 145 -11.11 -13.92 -21.81
C LYS A 145 -11.10 -13.34 -23.23
N GLY A 146 -10.51 -14.10 -24.16
CA GLY A 146 -10.70 -14.03 -25.61
C GLY A 146 -11.38 -15.31 -26.16
N GLY A 147 -12.16 -15.17 -27.23
CA GLY A 147 -13.20 -16.11 -27.69
C GLY A 147 -12.78 -17.33 -28.53
N SER A 148 -11.63 -17.96 -28.28
CA SER A 148 -11.23 -19.25 -28.90
C SER A 148 -11.47 -20.48 -28.01
N ALA A 149 -12.04 -20.29 -26.82
CA ALA A 149 -11.98 -21.26 -25.73
C ALA A 149 -12.88 -22.52 -25.91
N GLU A 150 -14.01 -22.44 -26.63
CA GLU A 150 -14.96 -23.58 -26.69
C GLU A 150 -14.43 -24.77 -27.50
N VAL A 151 -13.79 -24.53 -28.65
CA VAL A 151 -13.21 -25.59 -29.50
C VAL A 151 -12.01 -26.25 -28.80
N VAL A 152 -11.19 -25.46 -28.12
CA VAL A 152 -10.01 -25.94 -27.37
C VAL A 152 -10.40 -26.84 -26.19
N MET A 153 -11.51 -26.52 -25.52
CA MET A 153 -12.01 -27.32 -24.39
C MET A 153 -12.51 -28.70 -24.79
N GLU A 154 -13.05 -28.86 -26.00
CA GLU A 154 -13.52 -30.18 -26.48
C GLU A 154 -12.33 -31.12 -26.75
N THR A 155 -11.28 -30.60 -27.39
CA THR A 155 -10.05 -31.38 -27.65
C THR A 155 -9.37 -31.85 -26.36
N TYR A 156 -9.41 -31.05 -25.29
CA TYR A 156 -8.89 -31.48 -23.98
C TYR A 156 -9.73 -32.58 -23.33
N ARG A 157 -11.05 -32.57 -23.52
CA ARG A 157 -11.94 -33.65 -23.03
C ARG A 157 -11.64 -34.96 -23.74
N GLU A 158 -11.47 -34.92 -25.06
CA GLU A 158 -11.11 -36.10 -25.85
C GLU A 158 -9.81 -36.76 -25.35
N LEU A 159 -8.81 -35.97 -24.96
CA LEU A 159 -7.58 -36.50 -24.36
C LEU A 159 -7.84 -37.25 -23.05
N VAL A 160 -8.66 -36.68 -22.16
CA VAL A 160 -9.01 -37.31 -20.87
C VAL A 160 -9.84 -38.57 -21.10
N ASP A 161 -10.78 -38.55 -22.04
CA ASP A 161 -11.63 -39.70 -22.36
C ASP A 161 -10.83 -40.86 -22.96
N GLN A 162 -9.79 -40.57 -23.74
CA GLN A 162 -8.94 -41.59 -24.38
C GLN A 162 -7.85 -42.13 -23.44
N HIS A 163 -7.27 -41.29 -22.60
CA HIS A 163 -6.05 -41.62 -21.85
C HIS A 163 -6.20 -41.54 -20.33
N GLY A 164 -7.31 -41.02 -19.82
CA GLY A 164 -7.49 -40.72 -18.41
C GLY A 164 -6.83 -39.41 -17.97
N VAL A 165 -6.79 -39.21 -16.66
CA VAL A 165 -6.06 -38.08 -16.05
C VAL A 165 -4.55 -38.31 -16.10
N THR A 166 -3.77 -37.23 -16.08
CA THR A 166 -2.30 -37.33 -16.02
C THR A 166 -1.83 -37.91 -14.69
N ASP A 167 -0.92 -38.88 -14.74
CA ASP A 167 -0.24 -39.40 -13.55
C ASP A 167 0.87 -38.43 -13.09
N PHE A 168 0.63 -37.77 -11.95
CA PHE A 168 1.58 -36.80 -11.39
C PHE A 168 2.57 -37.46 -10.43
N THR A 169 3.82 -37.54 -10.87
CA THR A 169 4.93 -38.23 -10.18
C THR A 169 5.86 -37.28 -9.42
N GLY A 170 5.68 -35.97 -9.59
CA GLY A 170 6.61 -34.92 -9.16
C GLY A 170 6.80 -34.73 -7.67
N ARG A 171 6.11 -35.51 -6.83
CA ARG A 171 6.35 -35.53 -5.38
C ARG A 171 7.64 -36.27 -5.06
N GLU A 172 7.91 -37.35 -5.80
CA GLU A 172 9.02 -38.28 -5.58
C GLU A 172 10.06 -38.19 -6.70
N GLU A 173 9.60 -37.95 -7.94
CA GLU A 173 10.44 -37.90 -9.12
C GLU A 173 10.77 -36.45 -9.52
N HIS A 174 12.00 -36.23 -10.02
CA HIS A 174 12.39 -34.98 -10.70
C HIS A 174 12.51 -35.15 -12.22
N GLU A 175 12.60 -36.41 -12.67
CA GLU A 175 12.67 -36.80 -14.06
C GLU A 175 11.80 -38.03 -14.24
N THR A 176 11.08 -38.06 -15.36
CA THR A 176 10.13 -39.13 -15.66
C THR A 176 10.14 -39.43 -17.15
N LYS A 177 10.12 -40.71 -17.50
CA LYS A 177 9.79 -41.16 -18.86
C LYS A 177 8.29 -41.12 -19.06
N ALA A 178 7.85 -40.51 -20.15
CA ALA A 178 6.45 -40.26 -20.45
C ALA A 178 6.19 -40.46 -21.94
N ARG A 179 4.92 -40.42 -22.33
CA ARG A 179 4.47 -40.41 -23.72
C ARG A 179 3.71 -39.13 -24.01
N VAL A 180 4.01 -38.51 -25.15
CA VAL A 180 3.30 -37.32 -25.63
C VAL A 180 1.89 -37.73 -26.07
N LEU A 181 0.86 -37.17 -25.44
CA LEU A 181 -0.54 -37.42 -25.77
C LEU A 181 -1.07 -36.43 -26.80
N GLY A 182 -0.69 -35.17 -26.68
CA GLY A 182 -1.19 -34.10 -27.53
C GLY A 182 -0.26 -32.90 -27.58
N VAL A 183 -0.26 -32.23 -28.74
CA VAL A 183 0.48 -30.99 -28.99
C VAL A 183 -0.47 -30.01 -29.68
N PHE A 184 -0.75 -28.87 -29.05
CA PHE A 184 -1.72 -27.89 -29.53
C PHE A 184 -1.22 -26.45 -29.45
N GLY A 185 -2.01 -25.52 -29.99
CA GLY A 185 -1.84 -24.08 -29.75
C GLY A 185 -0.55 -23.49 -30.32
N ARG A 186 -0.04 -24.02 -31.44
CA ARG A 186 1.22 -23.55 -32.03
C ARG A 186 1.08 -22.13 -32.61
N VAL A 187 1.63 -21.14 -31.91
CA VAL A 187 1.80 -19.76 -32.39
C VAL A 187 3.29 -19.43 -32.35
N GLY A 188 3.94 -19.45 -33.53
CA GLY A 188 5.40 -19.39 -33.59
C GLY A 188 6.04 -20.66 -33.00
N ASP A 189 6.88 -20.46 -31.98
CA ASP A 189 7.59 -21.53 -31.27
C ASP A 189 6.93 -21.93 -29.94
N GLU A 190 5.84 -21.27 -29.54
CA GLU A 190 5.10 -21.62 -28.33
C GLU A 190 3.99 -22.63 -28.63
N LEU A 191 3.87 -23.64 -27.78
CA LEU A 191 2.92 -24.75 -27.91
C LEU A 191 2.53 -25.32 -26.54
N GLU A 192 1.40 -26.03 -26.52
CA GLU A 192 0.91 -26.74 -25.35
C GLU A 192 1.16 -28.24 -25.51
N VAL A 193 1.77 -28.88 -24.51
CA VAL A 193 2.06 -30.32 -24.50
C VAL A 193 1.35 -31.02 -23.37
N PHE A 194 0.79 -32.18 -23.69
CA PHE A 194 0.12 -33.07 -22.76
C PHE A 194 0.86 -34.40 -22.71
N LEU A 195 1.12 -34.89 -21.50
CA LEU A 195 1.82 -36.15 -21.23
C LEU A 195 0.90 -37.10 -20.44
N ASP A 196 1.13 -38.40 -20.57
CA ASP A 196 0.45 -39.43 -19.76
C ASP A 196 0.88 -39.38 -18.29
N ARG A 197 2.16 -39.13 -18.02
CA ARG A 197 2.74 -38.91 -16.69
C ARG A 197 3.73 -37.76 -16.68
N THR A 198 3.83 -37.04 -15.57
CA THR A 198 4.69 -35.85 -15.49
C THR A 198 5.21 -35.56 -14.08
N PRO A 199 6.50 -35.14 -13.92
CA PRO A 199 7.03 -34.67 -12.66
C PRO A 199 6.71 -33.19 -12.41
N PHE A 200 6.10 -32.48 -13.37
CA PHE A 200 5.78 -31.06 -13.28
C PHE A 200 4.51 -30.84 -12.46
N TYR A 201 4.60 -30.08 -11.38
CA TYR A 201 3.44 -29.68 -10.59
C TYR A 201 2.69 -28.58 -11.35
N ALA A 202 1.39 -28.78 -11.53
CA ALA A 202 0.53 -27.75 -12.10
C ALA A 202 0.14 -26.70 -11.05
N GLU A 203 0.19 -25.42 -11.44
CA GLU A 203 -0.16 -24.28 -10.58
C GLU A 203 -1.49 -24.53 -9.84
N SER A 204 -1.41 -24.58 -8.51
CA SER A 204 -2.58 -24.82 -7.66
C SER A 204 -2.24 -24.58 -6.18
N GLY A 205 -3.26 -24.25 -5.38
CA GLY A 205 -3.10 -24.03 -3.93
C GLY A 205 -2.22 -22.83 -3.56
N GLY A 206 -1.97 -21.91 -4.52
CA GLY A 206 -1.03 -20.79 -4.38
C GLY A 206 0.38 -21.12 -4.82
N GLN A 207 0.76 -22.39 -5.00
CA GLN A 207 2.03 -22.79 -5.57
C GLN A 207 2.03 -22.60 -7.09
N VAL A 208 3.04 -21.89 -7.61
CA VAL A 208 3.26 -21.70 -9.05
C VAL A 208 3.63 -23.02 -9.75
N GLY A 209 3.34 -23.10 -11.05
CA GLY A 209 3.70 -24.25 -11.89
C GLY A 209 5.20 -24.44 -12.01
N ASP A 210 5.61 -25.70 -12.22
CA ASP A 210 7.01 -25.98 -12.52
C ASP A 210 7.40 -25.65 -13.96
N THR A 211 8.70 -25.40 -14.10
CA THR A 211 9.41 -25.20 -15.36
C THR A 211 10.47 -26.28 -15.50
N GLY A 212 11.04 -26.42 -16.70
CA GLY A 212 12.01 -27.49 -16.98
C GLY A 212 12.08 -27.80 -18.47
N THR A 213 12.35 -29.06 -18.82
CA THR A 213 12.50 -29.49 -20.21
C THR A 213 11.71 -30.75 -20.51
N ILE A 214 11.24 -30.85 -21.75
CA ILE A 214 10.72 -32.10 -22.32
C ILE A 214 11.57 -32.44 -23.54
N THR A 215 12.12 -33.65 -23.61
CA THR A 215 12.98 -34.10 -24.71
C THR A 215 12.44 -35.39 -25.31
N THR A 216 12.32 -35.44 -26.63
CA THR A 216 12.03 -36.66 -27.39
C THR A 216 13.23 -36.99 -28.29
N ALA A 217 13.15 -38.08 -29.05
CA ALA A 217 14.19 -38.42 -30.03
C ALA A 217 14.34 -37.37 -31.15
N THR A 218 13.32 -36.54 -31.39
CA THR A 218 13.26 -35.62 -32.54
C THR A 218 13.21 -34.16 -32.17
N GLY A 219 13.14 -33.81 -30.88
CA GLY A 219 13.07 -32.41 -30.47
C GLY A 219 13.22 -32.18 -28.98
N ARG A 220 13.36 -30.90 -28.62
CA ARG A 220 13.50 -30.44 -27.25
C ARG A 220 12.66 -29.19 -27.00
N LEU A 221 11.97 -29.19 -25.87
CA LEU A 221 11.15 -28.09 -25.39
C LEU A 221 11.70 -27.54 -24.07
N ASP A 222 11.61 -26.23 -23.91
CA ASP A 222 11.69 -25.57 -22.60
C ASP A 222 10.26 -25.32 -22.10
N VAL A 223 9.88 -25.96 -21.00
CA VAL A 223 8.59 -25.75 -20.34
C VAL A 223 8.66 -24.45 -19.55
N LEU A 224 7.81 -23.49 -19.93
CA LEU A 224 7.74 -22.14 -19.37
C LEU A 224 6.78 -22.05 -18.18
N ASP A 225 5.72 -22.86 -18.19
CA ASP A 225 4.74 -22.95 -17.11
C ASP A 225 3.95 -24.26 -17.19
N THR A 226 3.45 -24.72 -16.05
CA THR A 226 2.60 -25.91 -15.95
C THR A 226 1.31 -25.57 -15.22
N THR A 227 0.17 -25.81 -15.88
CA THR A 227 -1.18 -25.50 -15.36
C THR A 227 -2.12 -26.68 -15.55
N LEU A 228 -3.28 -26.67 -14.91
CA LEU A 228 -4.34 -27.65 -15.20
C LEU A 228 -5.22 -27.11 -16.33
N ALA A 229 -5.30 -27.81 -17.46
CA ALA A 229 -6.26 -27.49 -18.52
C ALA A 229 -7.68 -27.94 -18.13
N LEU A 230 -7.77 -29.11 -17.50
CA LEU A 230 -8.97 -29.69 -16.90
C LEU A 230 -8.58 -30.33 -15.55
N PRO A 231 -9.53 -30.64 -14.65
CA PRO A 231 -9.23 -31.39 -13.44
C PRO A 231 -8.42 -32.67 -13.74
N GLY A 232 -7.19 -32.74 -13.24
CA GLY A 232 -6.28 -33.88 -13.46
C GLY A 232 -5.48 -33.88 -14.77
N LEU A 233 -5.77 -32.99 -15.73
CA LEU A 233 -5.04 -32.91 -17.00
C LEU A 233 -3.97 -31.80 -16.93
N HIS A 234 -2.70 -32.20 -16.89
CA HIS A 234 -1.57 -31.26 -16.84
C HIS A 234 -1.25 -30.72 -18.22
N ARG A 235 -1.26 -29.40 -18.34
CA ARG A 235 -0.88 -28.65 -19.53
C ARG A 235 0.49 -28.02 -19.31
N HIS A 236 1.43 -28.37 -20.19
CA HIS A 236 2.76 -27.79 -20.21
C HIS A 236 2.80 -26.72 -21.31
N SER A 237 2.86 -25.46 -20.92
CA SER A 237 3.08 -24.35 -21.86
C SER A 237 4.58 -24.26 -22.12
N ALA A 238 5.00 -24.53 -23.35
CA ALA A 238 6.39 -24.76 -23.67
C ALA A 238 6.83 -24.03 -24.95
N ARG A 239 8.13 -23.78 -25.06
CA ARG A 239 8.77 -23.26 -26.26
C ARG A 239 9.59 -24.35 -26.93
N LEU A 240 9.40 -24.53 -28.23
CA LEU A 240 10.23 -25.39 -29.07
C LEU A 240 11.61 -24.77 -29.21
N VAL A 241 12.64 -25.49 -28.75
CA VAL A 241 14.03 -25.03 -28.88
C VAL A 241 14.66 -25.59 -30.14
N GLU A 242 14.43 -26.87 -30.42
CA GLU A 242 14.93 -27.54 -31.62
C GLU A 242 14.06 -28.74 -32.00
N GLY A 243 14.05 -29.05 -33.30
CA GLY A 243 13.40 -30.23 -33.83
C GLY A 243 11.88 -30.13 -33.89
N GLU A 244 11.20 -31.26 -33.70
CA GLU A 244 9.74 -31.35 -33.71
C GLU A 244 9.26 -32.32 -32.63
N ILE A 245 8.12 -32.01 -32.02
CA ILE A 245 7.44 -32.87 -31.04
C ILE A 245 6.06 -33.20 -31.60
N THR A 246 5.74 -34.49 -31.68
CA THR A 246 4.45 -34.97 -32.18
C THR A 246 3.79 -35.91 -31.17
N PRO A 247 2.44 -36.05 -31.20
CA PRO A 247 1.74 -37.04 -30.40
C PRO A 247 2.29 -38.46 -30.60
N SER A 248 2.13 -39.31 -29.58
CA SER A 248 2.63 -40.67 -29.48
C SER A 248 4.14 -40.88 -29.31
N GLN A 249 4.97 -39.83 -29.31
CA GLN A 249 6.40 -39.96 -29.07
C GLN A 249 6.73 -40.29 -27.61
N ASP A 250 7.79 -41.07 -27.40
CA ASP A 250 8.42 -41.22 -26.09
C ASP A 250 9.17 -39.93 -25.73
N ALA A 251 8.98 -39.49 -24.50
CA ALA A 251 9.55 -38.26 -23.95
C ALA A 251 10.23 -38.51 -22.60
N VAL A 252 11.25 -37.70 -22.31
CA VAL A 252 11.80 -37.53 -20.97
C VAL A 252 11.44 -36.13 -20.50
N ALA A 253 10.69 -36.05 -19.41
CA ALA A 253 10.24 -34.83 -18.78
C ALA A 253 11.05 -34.59 -17.50
N THR A 254 11.75 -33.45 -17.41
CA THR A 254 12.69 -33.14 -16.31
C THR A 254 12.41 -31.73 -15.79
N ILE A 255 12.12 -31.59 -14.50
CA ILE A 255 11.86 -30.27 -13.87
C ILE A 255 13.15 -29.53 -13.55
N ASP A 256 13.06 -28.20 -13.42
CA ASP A 256 14.08 -27.39 -12.75
C ASP A 256 14.05 -27.68 -11.24
N VAL A 257 15.00 -28.50 -10.80
CA VAL A 257 15.08 -28.96 -9.40
C VAL A 257 15.39 -27.80 -8.46
N GLU A 258 16.26 -26.87 -8.83
CA GLU A 258 16.64 -25.75 -7.96
C GLU A 258 15.43 -24.84 -7.72
N ARG A 259 14.71 -24.49 -8.80
CA ARG A 259 13.46 -23.75 -8.73
C ARG A 259 12.43 -24.47 -7.86
N ARG A 260 12.24 -25.77 -8.08
CA ARG A 260 11.30 -26.58 -7.29
C ARG A 260 11.66 -26.58 -5.81
N GLN A 261 12.93 -26.71 -5.45
CA GLN A 261 13.33 -26.67 -4.04
C GLN A 261 13.05 -25.31 -3.41
N ALA A 262 13.33 -24.19 -4.11
CA ALA A 262 12.98 -22.86 -3.62
C ALA A 262 11.47 -22.71 -3.37
N ILE A 263 10.64 -23.21 -4.29
CA ILE A 263 9.18 -23.26 -4.12
C ILE A 263 8.79 -24.11 -2.91
N ARG A 264 9.34 -25.32 -2.73
CA ARG A 264 9.07 -26.19 -1.57
C ARG A 264 9.39 -25.53 -0.23
N ARG A 265 10.51 -24.79 -0.16
CA ARG A 265 10.92 -24.03 1.03
C ARG A 265 9.91 -22.92 1.34
N ASN A 266 9.55 -22.13 0.34
CA ASN A 266 8.55 -21.07 0.49
C ASN A 266 7.16 -21.63 0.84
N HIS A 267 6.77 -22.78 0.28
CA HIS A 267 5.49 -23.42 0.57
C HIS A 267 5.42 -23.85 2.03
N THR A 268 6.43 -24.60 2.48
CA THR A 268 6.48 -25.08 3.87
C THR A 268 6.67 -23.92 4.85
N GLY A 269 7.43 -22.90 4.48
CA GLY A 269 7.54 -21.65 5.23
C GLY A 269 6.22 -20.89 5.37
N THR A 270 5.32 -21.00 4.39
CA THR A 270 3.97 -20.41 4.46
C THR A 270 3.14 -21.05 5.57
N HIS A 271 3.21 -22.38 5.71
CA HIS A 271 2.54 -23.11 6.79
C HIS A 271 3.08 -22.75 8.18
N LEU A 272 4.42 -22.64 8.32
CA LEU A 272 5.02 -22.20 9.59
C LEU A 272 4.63 -20.75 9.95
N LEU A 273 4.65 -19.84 8.97
CA LEU A 273 4.23 -18.46 9.19
C LEU A 273 2.75 -18.37 9.53
N HIS A 274 1.90 -19.19 8.91
CA HIS A 274 0.48 -19.24 9.23
C HIS A 274 0.24 -19.68 10.67
N TRP A 275 0.88 -20.77 11.09
CA TRP A 275 0.84 -21.22 12.48
C TRP A 275 1.33 -20.12 13.43
N ALA A 276 2.51 -19.54 13.17
CA ALA A 276 3.08 -18.49 14.01
C ALA A 276 2.19 -17.24 14.11
N LEU A 277 1.54 -16.83 13.02
CA LEU A 277 0.55 -15.74 13.03
C LEU A 277 -0.65 -16.06 13.92
N ARG A 278 -1.14 -17.30 13.91
CA ARG A 278 -2.26 -17.73 14.77
C ARG A 278 -1.86 -17.75 16.24
N GLU A 279 -0.63 -18.16 16.56
CA GLU A 279 -0.11 -18.15 17.93
C GLU A 279 0.06 -16.73 18.47
N ILE A 280 0.59 -15.81 17.66
CA ILE A 280 0.86 -14.44 18.11
C ILE A 280 -0.38 -13.56 18.08
N LEU A 281 -1.19 -13.64 17.02
CA LEU A 281 -2.32 -12.73 16.80
C LEU A 281 -3.66 -13.33 17.23
N GLY A 282 -3.78 -14.66 17.32
CA GLY A 282 -4.98 -15.38 17.73
C GLY A 282 -5.61 -16.26 16.66
N GLY A 283 -6.49 -17.17 17.09
CA GLY A 283 -7.12 -18.19 16.23
C GLY A 283 -8.08 -17.67 15.15
N HIS A 284 -8.41 -16.37 15.14
CA HIS A 284 -9.20 -15.74 14.07
C HIS A 284 -8.40 -15.53 12.77
N VAL A 285 -7.08 -15.68 12.82
CA VAL A 285 -6.24 -15.66 11.63
C VAL A 285 -6.57 -16.87 10.75
N LYS A 286 -7.04 -16.58 9.54
CA LYS A 286 -7.37 -17.53 8.49
C LYS A 286 -6.79 -17.05 7.17
N GLN A 287 -6.28 -17.98 6.37
CA GLN A 287 -5.81 -17.71 5.02
C GLN A 287 -6.93 -17.10 4.15
N GLN A 288 -6.61 -16.00 3.47
CA GLN A 288 -7.45 -15.32 2.48
C GLN A 288 -6.87 -15.45 1.05
N GLY A 289 -5.59 -15.77 0.95
CA GLY A 289 -4.87 -15.88 -0.31
C GLY A 289 -3.44 -16.32 -0.09
N SER A 290 -2.85 -16.99 -1.07
CA SER A 290 -1.46 -17.42 -1.04
C SER A 290 -0.84 -17.33 -2.43
N LEU A 291 0.44 -17.02 -2.50
CA LEU A 291 1.28 -17.19 -3.67
C LEU A 291 2.64 -17.70 -3.18
N VAL A 292 3.10 -18.80 -3.75
CA VAL A 292 4.38 -19.43 -3.45
C VAL A 292 5.17 -19.48 -4.75
N ALA A 293 6.04 -18.49 -4.92
CA ALA A 293 7.01 -18.40 -6.00
C ALA A 293 8.39 -18.84 -5.48
N PRO A 294 9.41 -19.07 -6.33
CA PRO A 294 10.74 -19.44 -5.85
C PRO A 294 11.46 -18.29 -5.13
N GLU A 295 11.24 -17.05 -5.54
CA GLU A 295 11.93 -15.90 -4.96
C GLU A 295 11.26 -15.42 -3.67
N TYR A 296 9.95 -15.62 -3.52
CA TYR A 296 9.21 -15.16 -2.34
C TYR A 296 7.91 -15.93 -2.15
N LEU A 297 7.38 -15.86 -0.92
CA LEU A 297 6.00 -16.19 -0.61
C LEU A 297 5.22 -14.93 -0.28
N ARG A 298 3.92 -14.95 -0.58
CA ARG A 298 2.94 -13.95 -0.20
C ARG A 298 1.77 -14.64 0.48
N PHE A 299 1.44 -14.21 1.69
CA PHE A 299 0.36 -14.79 2.46
C PHE A 299 -0.62 -13.71 2.90
N ASP A 300 -1.87 -13.90 2.54
CA ASP A 300 -2.97 -13.00 2.89
C ASP A 300 -3.78 -13.64 4.00
N PHE A 301 -4.09 -12.88 5.05
CA PHE A 301 -4.75 -13.41 6.23
C PHE A 301 -5.76 -12.43 6.83
N SER A 302 -6.76 -12.99 7.51
CA SER A 302 -7.75 -12.21 8.23
C SER A 302 -7.18 -11.62 9.51
N HIS A 303 -7.00 -10.31 9.54
CA HIS A 303 -6.61 -9.59 10.75
C HIS A 303 -7.07 -8.13 10.66
N HIS A 304 -7.53 -7.59 11.79
CA HIS A 304 -8.29 -6.34 11.82
C HIS A 304 -7.40 -5.09 11.94
N ALA A 305 -6.20 -5.23 12.49
CA ALA A 305 -5.26 -4.14 12.71
C ALA A 305 -3.99 -4.30 11.85
N ALA A 306 -3.12 -3.30 11.86
CA ALA A 306 -1.77 -3.48 11.36
C ALA A 306 -0.97 -4.32 12.34
N THR A 307 -0.22 -5.29 11.83
CA THR A 307 0.67 -6.10 12.67
C THR A 307 1.86 -5.24 13.08
N SER A 308 2.08 -5.06 14.38
CA SER A 308 3.17 -4.22 14.88
C SER A 308 4.54 -4.83 14.53
N PRO A 309 5.62 -4.02 14.44
CA PRO A 309 6.96 -4.52 14.22
C PRO A 309 7.39 -5.59 15.24
N GLN A 310 6.96 -5.46 16.50
CA GLN A 310 7.25 -6.41 17.57
C GLN A 310 6.50 -7.73 17.37
N GLU A 311 5.23 -7.70 16.96
CA GLU A 311 4.47 -8.91 16.64
C GLU A 311 5.06 -9.63 15.42
N LEU A 312 5.43 -8.88 14.37
CA LEU A 312 6.09 -9.46 13.19
C LEU A 312 7.42 -10.13 13.55
N ALA A 313 8.24 -9.51 14.41
CA ALA A 313 9.47 -10.12 14.90
C ALA A 313 9.19 -11.43 15.64
N ARG A 314 8.18 -11.46 16.53
CA ARG A 314 7.80 -12.69 17.25
C ARG A 314 7.28 -13.79 16.33
N VAL A 315 6.53 -13.44 15.29
CA VAL A 315 6.09 -14.39 14.25
C VAL A 315 7.28 -14.98 13.52
N GLU A 316 8.24 -14.13 13.10
CA GLU A 316 9.48 -14.56 12.45
C GLU A 316 10.32 -15.47 13.37
N ASP A 317 10.45 -15.11 14.65
CA ASP A 317 11.20 -15.90 15.65
C ASP A 317 10.58 -17.28 15.89
N LEU A 318 9.25 -17.37 16.03
CA LEU A 318 8.56 -18.65 16.19
C LEU A 318 8.73 -19.56 14.97
N ALA A 319 8.52 -19.01 13.77
CA ALA A 319 8.66 -19.78 12.54
C ALA A 319 10.10 -20.28 12.36
N ASN A 320 11.11 -19.43 12.60
CA ASN A 320 12.51 -19.85 12.54
C ASN A 320 12.89 -20.81 13.68
N GLY A 321 12.24 -20.72 14.85
CA GLY A 321 12.41 -21.69 15.93
C GLY A 321 12.07 -23.12 15.49
N GLU A 322 10.98 -23.30 14.74
CA GLU A 322 10.58 -24.60 14.19
C GLU A 322 11.54 -25.06 13.06
N VAL A 323 12.03 -24.14 12.23
CA VAL A 323 13.08 -24.43 11.23
C VAL A 323 14.34 -24.98 11.92
N LEU A 324 14.78 -24.33 13.01
CA LEU A 324 15.97 -24.74 13.76
C LEU A 324 15.77 -26.06 14.51
N ALA A 325 14.55 -26.36 14.96
CA ALA A 325 14.20 -27.66 15.55
C ALA A 325 14.30 -28.79 14.52
N ASN A 326 14.10 -28.49 13.23
CA ASN A 326 14.28 -29.40 12.10
C ASN A 326 13.44 -30.69 12.20
N ASP A 327 12.21 -30.56 12.70
CA ASP A 327 11.27 -31.67 12.72
C ASP A 327 10.99 -32.18 11.29
N ARG A 328 10.67 -33.47 11.17
CA ARG A 328 10.38 -34.10 9.88
C ARG A 328 9.04 -33.58 9.32
N VAL A 329 9.00 -33.34 8.01
CA VAL A 329 7.77 -33.03 7.29
C VAL A 329 7.18 -34.31 6.72
N ARG A 330 5.89 -34.54 6.97
CA ARG A 330 5.19 -35.75 6.52
C ARG A 330 3.95 -35.38 5.72
N HIS A 331 3.59 -36.28 4.82
CA HIS A 331 2.36 -36.19 4.07
C HIS A 331 1.72 -37.57 3.98
N TYR A 332 0.40 -37.62 4.04
CA TYR A 332 -0.36 -38.85 3.88
C TYR A 332 -1.77 -38.53 3.41
N GLU A 333 -2.44 -39.53 2.85
CA GLU A 333 -3.83 -39.42 2.42
C GLU A 333 -4.73 -40.15 3.41
N THR A 334 -5.84 -39.52 3.74
CA THR A 334 -6.78 -40.02 4.74
C THR A 334 -8.17 -39.46 4.47
N THR A 335 -9.18 -39.91 5.22
CA THR A 335 -10.52 -39.33 5.12
C THR A 335 -10.58 -37.94 5.75
N LYS A 336 -11.49 -37.08 5.27
CA LYS A 336 -11.72 -35.75 5.86
C LYS A 336 -12.01 -35.80 7.37
N ALA A 337 -12.72 -36.83 7.84
CA ALA A 337 -13.02 -37.02 9.26
C ALA A 337 -11.76 -37.32 10.09
N GLN A 338 -10.91 -38.24 9.62
CA GLN A 338 -9.65 -38.59 10.28
C GLN A 338 -8.65 -37.42 10.26
N ALA A 339 -8.63 -36.63 9.17
CA ALA A 339 -7.81 -35.42 9.11
C ALA A 339 -8.25 -34.40 10.17
N ALA A 340 -9.55 -34.18 10.33
CA ALA A 340 -10.08 -33.27 11.36
C ALA A 340 -9.77 -33.75 12.78
N GLU A 341 -9.85 -35.06 13.04
CA GLU A 341 -9.47 -35.67 14.33
C GLU A 341 -7.98 -35.48 14.64
N ALA A 342 -7.11 -35.52 13.62
CA ALA A 342 -5.69 -35.20 13.73
C ALA A 342 -5.39 -33.70 13.91
N GLY A 343 -6.42 -32.85 13.98
CA GLY A 343 -6.28 -31.40 14.13
C GLY A 343 -5.93 -30.66 12.83
N ALA A 344 -6.08 -31.31 11.67
CA ALA A 344 -5.78 -30.69 10.40
C ALA A 344 -6.70 -29.51 10.10
N ILE A 345 -6.11 -28.35 9.80
CA ILE A 345 -6.87 -27.16 9.44
C ILE A 345 -7.21 -27.20 7.95
N ALA A 346 -8.50 -26.97 7.65
CA ALA A 346 -9.02 -26.88 6.28
C ALA A 346 -9.56 -25.47 6.01
N PHE A 347 -9.04 -24.78 5.01
CA PHE A 347 -9.44 -23.39 4.71
C PHE A 347 -10.51 -23.28 3.63
N PHE A 348 -10.63 -24.28 2.75
CA PHE A 348 -11.58 -24.30 1.64
C PHE A 348 -12.40 -25.59 1.64
N GLY A 349 -13.22 -25.78 2.69
CA GLY A 349 -13.92 -27.04 2.99
C GLY A 349 -14.75 -27.65 1.85
N ASP A 350 -15.28 -26.82 0.94
CA ASP A 350 -16.13 -27.23 -0.19
C ASP A 350 -15.34 -27.71 -1.43
N LYS A 351 -14.02 -27.51 -1.44
CA LYS A 351 -13.14 -27.90 -2.57
C LYS A 351 -12.49 -29.28 -2.41
N TYR A 352 -12.65 -29.91 -1.26
CA TYR A 352 -12.01 -31.19 -0.96
C TYR A 352 -13.00 -32.36 -1.14
N GLY A 353 -12.54 -33.43 -1.80
CA GLY A 353 -13.27 -34.69 -1.85
C GLY A 353 -13.22 -35.47 -0.53
N ASP A 354 -13.75 -36.70 -0.53
CA ASP A 354 -13.81 -37.54 0.68
C ASP A 354 -12.44 -37.98 1.19
N ILE A 355 -11.48 -38.14 0.27
CA ILE A 355 -10.06 -38.37 0.55
C ILE A 355 -9.30 -37.06 0.40
N VAL A 356 -8.52 -36.73 1.43
CA VAL A 356 -7.74 -35.50 1.50
C VAL A 356 -6.28 -35.81 1.80
N ARG A 357 -5.39 -34.95 1.31
CA ARG A 357 -3.97 -35.02 1.62
C ARG A 357 -3.66 -34.10 2.80
N VAL A 358 -3.10 -34.68 3.85
CA VAL A 358 -2.69 -33.97 5.06
C VAL A 358 -1.18 -33.72 4.97
N LEU A 359 -0.78 -32.49 5.28
CA LEU A 359 0.59 -32.09 5.55
C LEU A 359 0.78 -31.96 7.06
N GLU A 360 1.81 -32.61 7.59
CA GLU A 360 2.35 -32.35 8.93
C GLU A 360 3.71 -31.67 8.77
N ALA A 361 3.75 -30.36 8.98
CA ALA A 361 4.96 -29.55 8.96
C ALA A 361 5.44 -29.33 10.41
N GLY A 362 6.17 -30.33 10.92
CA GLY A 362 6.56 -30.38 12.33
C GLY A 362 5.37 -30.66 13.26
N ARG A 363 5.55 -30.38 14.55
CA ARG A 363 4.56 -30.73 15.59
C ARG A 363 3.35 -29.80 15.66
N HIS A 364 3.44 -28.60 15.09
CA HIS A 364 2.44 -27.54 15.31
C HIS A 364 1.61 -27.17 14.07
N SER A 365 2.09 -27.47 12.87
CA SER A 365 1.37 -27.15 11.63
C SER A 365 0.87 -28.43 10.97
N VAL A 366 -0.44 -28.67 11.09
CA VAL A 366 -1.14 -29.79 10.44
C VAL A 366 -2.26 -29.21 9.58
N GLU A 367 -2.18 -29.38 8.26
CA GLU A 367 -3.06 -28.70 7.30
C GLU A 367 -3.41 -29.57 6.10
N LEU A 368 -4.56 -29.31 5.45
CA LEU A 368 -4.89 -29.95 4.18
C LEU A 368 -4.15 -29.26 3.03
N CYS A 369 -3.10 -29.89 2.49
CA CYS A 369 -2.30 -29.34 1.40
C CYS A 369 -1.92 -30.39 0.36
N GLY A 370 -2.19 -30.08 -0.91
CA GLY A 370 -1.85 -30.92 -2.07
C GLY A 370 -0.50 -30.62 -2.72
N GLY A 371 0.18 -29.58 -2.23
CA GLY A 371 1.40 -29.02 -2.81
C GLY A 371 2.64 -29.87 -2.61
N THR A 372 3.78 -29.31 -3.03
CA THR A 372 5.09 -29.92 -2.78
C THR A 372 5.77 -29.26 -1.60
N HIS A 373 6.38 -30.06 -0.73
CA HIS A 373 7.00 -29.62 0.52
C HIS A 373 8.42 -30.14 0.67
N VAL A 374 9.17 -29.56 1.60
CA VAL A 374 10.50 -30.07 1.99
C VAL A 374 10.40 -31.37 2.79
N GLY A 375 11.52 -32.08 2.99
CA GLY A 375 11.56 -33.33 3.75
C GLY A 375 11.67 -33.12 5.27
N ALA A 376 12.34 -32.06 5.69
CA ALA A 376 12.44 -31.62 7.08
C ALA A 376 12.40 -30.08 7.16
N LEU A 377 11.97 -29.53 8.30
CA LEU A 377 11.79 -28.09 8.45
C LEU A 377 13.10 -27.29 8.29
N GLY A 378 14.24 -27.88 8.63
CA GLY A 378 15.55 -27.26 8.45
C GLY A 378 15.95 -27.05 6.99
N ASP A 379 15.36 -27.82 6.06
CA ASP A 379 15.58 -27.64 4.61
C ASP A 379 15.04 -26.30 4.09
N ILE A 380 14.15 -25.63 4.85
CA ILE A 380 13.61 -24.30 4.54
C ILE A 380 14.71 -23.24 4.59
N GLY A 381 15.66 -23.37 5.53
CA GLY A 381 16.59 -22.29 5.86
C GLY A 381 15.90 -21.06 6.47
N PRO A 382 16.60 -19.91 6.57
CA PRO A 382 16.08 -18.76 7.29
C PRO A 382 14.85 -18.16 6.62
N ILE A 383 13.79 -17.99 7.39
CA ILE A 383 12.56 -17.31 6.98
C ILE A 383 12.67 -15.84 7.36
N ARG A 384 12.35 -14.93 6.44
CA ARG A 384 12.33 -13.50 6.75
C ARG A 384 11.11 -12.81 6.16
N ILE A 385 10.32 -12.17 7.02
CA ILE A 385 9.21 -11.29 6.65
C ILE A 385 9.81 -9.99 6.10
N THR A 386 9.45 -9.67 4.86
CA THR A 386 10.02 -8.54 4.13
C THR A 386 9.15 -7.30 4.16
N SER A 387 7.85 -7.49 4.30
CA SER A 387 6.86 -6.42 4.40
C SER A 387 5.53 -6.95 4.90
N GLU A 388 4.76 -6.06 5.48
CA GLU A 388 3.38 -6.28 5.87
C GLU A 388 2.54 -5.06 5.46
N SER A 389 1.33 -5.29 4.95
CA SER A 389 0.44 -4.20 4.53
C SER A 389 -1.05 -4.58 4.59
N SER A 390 -1.90 -3.54 4.59
CA SER A 390 -3.35 -3.70 4.42
C SER A 390 -3.68 -3.95 2.94
N ILE A 391 -4.56 -4.91 2.67
CA ILE A 391 -5.11 -5.14 1.32
C ILE A 391 -6.64 -4.98 1.27
N GLY A 392 -7.25 -4.61 2.38
CA GLY A 392 -8.68 -4.41 2.49
C GLY A 392 -9.14 -4.41 3.94
N SER A 393 -10.45 -4.28 4.12
CA SER A 393 -11.08 -4.38 5.44
C SER A 393 -10.84 -5.74 6.07
N ASN A 394 -10.19 -5.78 7.24
CA ASN A 394 -9.88 -7.00 7.99
C ASN A 394 -8.97 -7.99 7.23
N GLN A 395 -8.18 -7.51 6.26
CA GLN A 395 -7.27 -8.33 5.47
C GLN A 395 -5.88 -7.72 5.44
N ARG A 396 -4.89 -8.53 5.82
CA ARG A 396 -3.48 -8.19 5.83
C ARG A 396 -2.72 -9.10 4.90
N ARG A 397 -1.59 -8.62 4.41
CA ARG A 397 -0.68 -9.36 3.53
C ARG A 397 0.72 -9.29 4.10
N ILE A 398 1.38 -10.43 4.24
CA ILE A 398 2.83 -10.49 4.42
C ILE A 398 3.51 -10.96 3.13
N PHE A 399 4.68 -10.42 2.87
CA PHE A 399 5.66 -11.03 1.97
C PHE A 399 6.81 -11.57 2.81
N ALA A 400 7.31 -12.75 2.46
CA ALA A 400 8.49 -13.32 3.09
C ALA A 400 9.38 -14.04 2.07
N THR A 401 10.63 -14.28 2.45
CA THR A 401 11.60 -15.07 1.70
C THR A 401 12.12 -16.22 2.56
N THR A 402 12.59 -17.29 1.91
CA THR A 402 13.25 -18.42 2.58
C THR A 402 14.60 -18.74 1.96
N GLY A 403 15.39 -19.60 2.62
CA GLY A 403 16.61 -20.19 2.08
C GLY A 403 17.62 -19.19 1.52
N THR A 404 18.13 -19.47 0.33
CA THR A 404 19.18 -18.68 -0.34
C THR A 404 18.74 -17.24 -0.60
N THR A 405 17.49 -17.00 -0.98
CA THR A 405 16.99 -15.65 -1.24
C THR A 405 17.05 -14.76 0.00
N THR A 406 16.76 -15.33 1.18
CA THR A 406 16.95 -14.62 2.46
C THR A 406 18.42 -14.32 2.72
N LEU A 407 19.32 -15.28 2.49
CA LEU A 407 20.76 -15.08 2.68
C LEU A 407 21.33 -13.98 1.76
N GLU A 408 20.92 -13.95 0.49
CA GLU A 408 21.30 -12.88 -0.43
C GLU A 408 20.80 -11.52 0.02
N ARG A 409 19.58 -11.46 0.57
CA ARG A 409 19.04 -10.22 1.11
C ARG A 409 19.83 -9.74 2.32
N VAL A 410 20.18 -10.63 3.26
CA VAL A 410 21.04 -10.29 4.40
C VAL A 410 22.39 -9.73 3.94
N ARG A 411 22.99 -10.31 2.88
CA ARG A 411 24.23 -9.77 2.29
C ARG A 411 24.02 -8.39 1.70
N ARG A 412 22.95 -8.17 0.93
CA ARG A 412 22.60 -6.85 0.36
C ARG A 412 22.37 -5.79 1.43
N ASP A 413 21.66 -6.13 2.50
CA ASP A 413 21.38 -5.23 3.62
C ASP A 413 22.67 -4.87 4.37
N ARG A 414 23.53 -5.85 4.64
CA ARG A 414 24.86 -5.64 5.23
C ARG A 414 25.73 -4.73 4.36
N ASP A 415 25.78 -4.97 3.07
CA ASP A 415 26.61 -4.19 2.15
C ASP A 415 26.07 -2.75 2.01
N ALA A 416 24.75 -2.56 2.05
CA ALA A 416 24.14 -1.23 2.08
C ALA A 416 24.49 -0.47 3.36
N LEU A 417 24.40 -1.14 4.53
CA LEU A 417 24.79 -0.55 5.81
C LEU A 417 26.27 -0.18 5.85
N ALA A 418 27.15 -1.07 5.35
CA ALA A 418 28.58 -0.80 5.27
C ALA A 418 28.90 0.40 4.37
N ARG A 419 28.22 0.55 3.23
CA ARG A 419 28.37 1.74 2.38
C ARG A 419 27.90 3.02 3.07
N ALA A 420 26.77 2.98 3.79
CA ALA A 420 26.28 4.14 4.56
C ALA A 420 27.27 4.53 5.66
N ALA A 421 27.81 3.55 6.39
CA ALA A 421 28.82 3.75 7.42
C ALA A 421 30.10 4.39 6.85
N ALA A 422 30.57 3.93 5.70
CA ALA A 422 31.73 4.49 5.01
C ALA A 422 31.52 5.95 4.57
N LEU A 423 30.33 6.29 4.05
CA LEU A 423 29.99 7.67 3.68
C LEU A 423 29.97 8.63 4.88
N LEU A 424 29.59 8.12 6.04
CA LEU A 424 29.53 8.87 7.30
C LEU A 424 30.85 8.82 8.08
N ALA A 425 31.83 8.02 7.63
CA ALA A 425 33.06 7.72 8.35
C ALA A 425 32.83 7.23 9.80
N VAL A 426 31.84 6.35 10.01
CA VAL A 426 31.49 5.73 11.30
C VAL A 426 31.46 4.21 11.19
N ALA A 427 31.36 3.51 12.32
CA ALA A 427 31.12 2.07 12.32
C ALA A 427 29.66 1.73 11.89
N PRO A 428 29.38 0.53 11.34
CA PRO A 428 28.04 0.15 10.87
C PRO A 428 26.92 0.28 11.91
N ASP A 429 27.22 0.02 13.18
CA ASP A 429 26.33 0.17 14.34
C ASP A 429 26.10 1.63 14.75
N GLU A 430 26.97 2.54 14.32
CA GLU A 430 26.87 3.98 14.61
C GLU A 430 26.21 4.77 13.48
N VAL A 431 25.77 4.13 12.39
CA VAL A 431 25.18 4.81 11.21
C VAL A 431 24.04 5.75 11.59
N VAL A 432 23.16 5.34 12.52
CA VAL A 432 22.04 6.18 12.98
C VAL A 432 22.55 7.42 13.70
N GLY A 433 23.46 7.27 14.66
CA GLY A 433 24.05 8.40 15.38
C GLY A 433 24.91 9.30 14.48
N GLY A 434 25.55 8.73 13.45
CA GLY A 434 26.24 9.48 12.39
C GLY A 434 25.30 10.34 11.56
N LEU A 435 24.13 9.80 11.18
CA LEU A 435 23.08 10.53 10.47
C LEU A 435 22.47 11.65 11.31
N GLU A 436 22.23 11.41 12.59
CA GLU A 436 21.71 12.44 13.51
C GLU A 436 22.69 13.61 13.64
N ARG A 437 23.98 13.32 13.85
CA ARG A 437 25.04 14.34 13.86
C ARG A 437 25.10 15.11 12.56
N LEU A 438 25.12 14.43 11.41
CA LEU A 438 25.14 15.07 10.10
C LEU A 438 23.93 16.01 9.91
N ARG A 439 22.74 15.60 10.37
CA ARG A 439 21.53 16.43 10.29
C ARG A 439 21.64 17.68 11.17
N ASP A 440 22.21 17.54 12.36
CA ASP A 440 22.39 18.64 13.30
C ASP A 440 23.47 19.61 12.82
N ASP A 441 24.62 19.10 12.34
CA ASP A 441 25.69 19.89 11.71
C ASP A 441 25.17 20.65 10.48
N LEU A 442 24.34 20.01 9.65
CA LEU A 442 23.72 20.66 8.48
C LEU A 442 22.76 21.79 8.89
N LYS A 443 22.03 21.60 9.99
CA LYS A 443 21.16 22.64 10.54
C LYS A 443 21.99 23.81 11.08
N GLU A 444 23.05 23.53 11.83
CA GLU A 444 23.95 24.56 12.36
C GLU A 444 24.65 25.34 11.24
N ALA A 445 25.23 24.64 10.26
CA ALA A 445 25.90 25.27 9.12
C ALA A 445 24.95 26.18 8.32
N ARG A 446 23.68 25.80 8.17
CA ARG A 446 22.66 26.65 7.53
C ARG A 446 22.35 27.91 8.33
N GLU A 447 22.31 27.84 9.65
CA GLU A 447 22.10 29.01 10.50
C GLU A 447 23.34 29.92 10.52
N GLN A 448 24.55 29.35 10.58
CA GLN A 448 25.80 30.11 10.45
C GLN A 448 25.91 30.80 9.09
N LEU A 449 25.50 30.14 8.00
CA LEU A 449 25.48 30.73 6.65
C LEU A 449 24.55 31.95 6.60
N LYS A 450 23.32 31.84 7.14
CA LYS A 450 22.39 32.98 7.22
C LYS A 450 22.96 34.13 8.05
N ALA A 451 23.60 33.82 9.17
CA ALA A 451 24.22 34.83 10.03
C ALA A 451 25.39 35.55 9.32
N ALA A 452 26.25 34.79 8.62
CA ALA A 452 27.35 35.35 7.83
C ALA A 452 26.84 36.21 6.66
N GLN A 453 25.79 35.77 5.97
CA GLN A 453 25.15 36.56 4.91
C GLN A 453 24.57 37.88 5.44
N ARG A 454 23.92 37.86 6.61
CA ARG A 454 23.45 39.08 7.29
C ARG A 454 24.59 40.03 7.66
N ALA A 455 25.67 39.49 8.23
CA ALA A 455 26.83 40.29 8.60
C ALA A 455 27.51 40.92 7.36
N ALA A 456 27.64 40.15 6.27
CA ALA A 456 28.20 40.64 5.01
C ALA A 456 27.33 41.72 4.36
N ALA A 457 25.99 41.58 4.39
CA ALA A 457 25.08 42.63 3.94
C ALA A 457 25.28 43.92 4.77
N GLY A 458 25.44 43.79 6.08
CA GLY A 458 25.70 44.93 6.97
C GLY A 458 27.07 45.62 6.77
N ALA A 459 28.07 44.94 6.22
CA ALA A 459 29.43 45.47 6.08
C ALA A 459 29.57 46.67 5.10
N GLY A 460 28.58 46.90 4.23
CA GLY A 460 28.48 48.10 3.38
C GLY A 460 27.42 49.11 3.85
N ALA A 461 26.77 48.86 4.99
CA ALA A 461 25.70 49.73 5.49
C ALA A 461 26.24 51.07 6.00
N ALA A 462 27.43 51.11 6.60
CA ALA A 462 28.02 52.35 7.09
C ALA A 462 28.34 53.32 5.93
N ASP A 463 28.89 52.81 4.82
CA ASP A 463 29.21 53.61 3.64
C ASP A 463 27.93 54.14 2.97
N LEU A 464 26.91 53.29 2.81
CA LEU A 464 25.61 53.69 2.27
C LEU A 464 24.84 54.66 3.19
N ALA A 465 25.06 54.59 4.50
CA ALA A 465 24.49 55.54 5.45
C ALA A 465 25.16 56.92 5.36
N ALA A 466 26.42 57.01 4.93
CA ALA A 466 27.11 58.28 4.71
C ALA A 466 26.47 59.10 3.56
N ASP A 467 25.81 58.43 2.61
CA ASP A 467 25.08 59.07 1.50
C ASP A 467 23.66 59.54 1.89
N ALA A 468 23.30 59.48 3.18
CA ALA A 468 21.99 59.91 3.65
C ALA A 468 21.78 61.41 3.42
N VAL A 469 20.63 61.77 2.83
CA VAL A 469 20.18 63.17 2.67
C VAL A 469 19.05 63.40 3.66
N ASP A 470 19.21 64.37 4.56
CA ASP A 470 18.28 64.62 5.68
C ASP A 470 17.98 63.36 6.52
N GLY A 471 18.97 62.48 6.67
CA GLY A 471 18.81 61.20 7.36
C GLY A 471 17.99 60.17 6.58
N VAL A 472 17.74 60.36 5.28
CA VAL A 472 17.07 59.36 4.43
C VAL A 472 18.07 58.74 3.47
N VAL A 473 18.18 57.41 3.51
CA VAL A 473 18.97 56.63 2.56
C VAL A 473 18.02 56.07 1.49
N VAL A 474 18.27 56.38 0.22
CA VAL A 474 17.56 55.75 -0.90
C VAL A 474 18.58 55.21 -1.89
N ALA A 475 18.63 53.90 -2.06
CA ALA A 475 19.64 53.24 -2.88
C ALA A 475 19.10 52.09 -3.72
N ARG A 476 19.75 51.87 -4.87
CA ARG A 476 19.51 50.72 -5.74
C ARG A 476 20.58 49.64 -5.49
N ARG A 477 20.15 48.38 -5.35
CA ARG A 477 20.97 47.21 -5.06
C ARG A 477 20.42 46.00 -5.83
N ASP A 478 20.73 45.96 -7.13
CA ASP A 478 20.33 44.88 -8.02
C ASP A 478 21.06 43.55 -7.73
N ASP A 479 22.15 43.63 -6.98
CA ASP A 479 22.96 42.49 -6.53
C ASP A 479 22.31 41.70 -5.38
N LEU A 480 21.23 42.22 -4.78
CA LEU A 480 20.59 41.65 -3.60
C LEU A 480 19.16 41.16 -3.89
N GLY A 481 18.82 40.00 -3.33
CA GLY A 481 17.46 39.48 -3.28
C GLY A 481 16.58 40.19 -2.25
N ARG A 482 15.28 39.90 -2.27
CA ARG A 482 14.29 40.53 -1.36
C ARG A 482 14.67 40.46 0.12
N ASP A 483 15.06 39.28 0.60
CA ASP A 483 15.37 39.08 2.02
C ASP A 483 16.71 39.76 2.41
N GLU A 484 17.67 39.80 1.49
CA GLU A 484 18.96 40.49 1.68
C GLU A 484 18.78 42.01 1.70
N LEU A 485 17.93 42.56 0.81
CA LEU A 485 17.50 43.97 0.85
C LEU A 485 16.80 44.31 2.16
N LYS A 486 15.98 43.38 2.70
CA LYS A 486 15.32 43.55 3.98
C LYS A 486 16.32 43.63 5.12
N ASP A 487 17.26 42.70 5.17
CA ASP A 487 18.28 42.64 6.21
C ASP A 487 19.22 43.88 6.11
N LEU A 488 19.60 44.33 4.90
CA LEU A 488 20.37 45.56 4.69
C LEU A 488 19.59 46.82 5.12
N ALA A 489 18.31 46.93 4.80
CA ALA A 489 17.50 48.08 5.21
C ALA A 489 17.36 48.19 6.73
N VAL A 490 17.21 47.04 7.41
CA VAL A 490 17.19 46.98 8.87
C VAL A 490 18.54 47.39 9.47
N ALA A 491 19.66 46.93 8.89
CA ALA A 491 21.00 47.31 9.32
C ALA A 491 21.28 48.81 9.10
N LEU A 492 20.90 49.37 7.95
CA LEU A 492 21.04 50.79 7.63
C LEU A 492 20.24 51.68 8.57
N ARG A 493 19.02 51.27 8.93
CA ARG A 493 18.17 52.00 9.88
C ARG A 493 18.82 52.16 11.26
N GLN A 494 19.70 51.23 11.64
CA GLN A 494 20.41 51.27 12.92
C GLN A 494 21.64 52.20 12.91
N GLN A 495 22.04 52.72 11.74
CA GLN A 495 23.20 53.60 11.64
C GLN A 495 22.90 55.00 12.20
N PRO A 496 23.86 55.64 12.89
CA PRO A 496 23.70 57.00 13.41
C PRO A 496 23.35 58.00 12.30
N GLY A 497 22.37 58.88 12.57
CA GLY A 497 21.95 59.92 11.62
C GLY A 497 20.91 59.46 10.58
N VAL A 498 20.61 58.17 10.49
CA VAL A 498 19.55 57.64 9.62
C VAL A 498 18.19 57.70 10.33
N ARG A 499 17.17 58.16 9.61
CA ARG A 499 15.75 58.26 10.01
C ARG A 499 14.88 57.31 9.19
N ALA A 500 15.19 57.12 7.91
CA ALA A 500 14.52 56.17 7.04
C ALA A 500 15.46 55.61 5.96
N VAL A 501 15.15 54.41 5.50
CA VAL A 501 15.87 53.71 4.44
C VAL A 501 14.86 53.22 3.42
N VAL A 502 15.13 53.42 2.14
CA VAL A 502 14.40 52.79 1.04
C VAL A 502 15.40 52.14 0.09
N LEU A 503 15.32 50.83 -0.06
CA LEU A 503 16.16 50.07 -0.97
C LEU A 503 15.31 49.46 -2.08
N GLY A 504 15.86 49.41 -3.29
CA GLY A 504 15.24 48.73 -4.41
C GLY A 504 16.25 47.90 -5.19
N GLY A 505 15.83 46.75 -5.69
CA GLY A 505 16.69 45.89 -6.49
C GLY A 505 15.90 45.13 -7.54
N ALA A 506 16.52 44.94 -8.70
CA ALA A 506 16.07 44.06 -9.77
C ALA A 506 17.01 42.84 -9.84
N PRO A 507 16.81 41.79 -9.01
CA PRO A 507 17.69 40.64 -8.99
C PRO A 507 17.66 39.88 -10.32
N ALA A 508 18.77 39.23 -10.68
CA ALA A 508 18.91 38.47 -11.93
C ALA A 508 17.88 37.32 -12.08
N THR A 509 17.25 36.89 -10.99
CA THR A 509 16.15 35.91 -10.96
C THR A 509 14.82 36.47 -11.48
N GLY A 510 14.75 37.77 -11.77
CA GLY A 510 13.58 38.46 -12.32
C GLY A 510 12.70 39.16 -11.27
N GLY A 511 11.97 40.18 -11.72
CA GLY A 511 11.09 41.02 -10.89
C GLY A 511 11.82 42.14 -10.15
N VAL A 512 11.08 42.86 -9.31
CA VAL A 512 11.58 43.97 -8.49
C VAL A 512 11.26 43.69 -7.02
N ALA A 513 12.20 44.01 -6.13
CA ALA A 513 11.98 44.08 -4.70
C ALA A 513 12.23 45.51 -4.21
N LEU A 514 11.33 46.02 -3.36
CA LEU A 514 11.45 47.29 -2.67
C LEU A 514 11.32 47.04 -1.16
N VAL A 515 12.16 47.68 -0.37
CA VAL A 515 12.11 47.62 1.10
C VAL A 515 12.21 49.03 1.65
N ALA A 516 11.37 49.36 2.62
CA ALA A 516 11.51 50.56 3.41
C ALA A 516 11.57 50.22 4.90
N ALA A 517 12.48 50.85 5.63
CA ALA A 517 12.62 50.71 7.08
C ALA A 517 12.73 52.11 7.70
N VAL A 518 11.94 52.40 8.73
CA VAL A 518 11.93 53.71 9.40
C VAL A 518 12.27 53.58 10.88
N VAL A 519 13.01 54.56 11.41
CA VAL A 519 13.33 54.66 12.84
C VAL A 519 12.08 55.05 13.62
N ALA A 520 11.83 54.38 14.75
CA ALA A 520 10.72 54.72 15.62
C ALA A 520 10.82 56.17 16.11
N GLY A 521 9.73 56.94 15.99
CA GLY A 521 9.70 58.36 16.37
C GLY A 521 10.27 59.33 15.32
N SER A 522 10.66 58.85 14.14
CA SER A 522 11.13 59.70 13.02
C SER A 522 10.02 60.52 12.33
N GLY A 523 8.74 60.22 12.62
CA GLY A 523 7.59 60.79 11.93
C GLY A 523 7.31 60.20 10.54
N LEU A 524 8.12 59.25 10.08
CA LEU A 524 8.00 58.58 8.78
C LEU A 524 7.31 57.22 8.91
N ASN A 525 6.61 56.79 7.86
CA ASN A 525 5.92 55.50 7.79
C ASN A 525 6.43 54.69 6.58
N ALA A 526 7.00 53.50 6.82
CA ALA A 526 7.61 52.66 5.79
C ALA A 526 6.63 52.25 4.67
N SER A 527 5.37 51.98 5.02
CA SER A 527 4.34 51.60 4.04
C SER A 527 3.90 52.76 3.16
N GLU A 528 3.86 53.98 3.71
CA GLU A 528 3.53 55.20 2.97
C GLU A 528 4.67 55.59 2.02
N LEU A 529 5.93 55.46 2.46
CA LEU A 529 7.11 55.71 1.63
C LEU A 529 7.17 54.80 0.40
N LEU A 530 6.62 53.58 0.48
CA LEU A 530 6.58 52.64 -0.64
C LEU A 530 5.29 52.66 -1.46
N ALA A 531 4.24 53.39 -1.05
CA ALA A 531 2.91 53.24 -1.65
C ALA A 531 2.88 53.56 -3.15
N ASP A 532 3.53 54.66 -3.55
CA ASP A 532 3.60 55.07 -4.95
C ASP A 532 4.64 54.25 -5.71
N ALA A 533 5.80 54.04 -5.09
CA ALA A 533 6.89 53.24 -5.63
C ALA A 533 6.44 51.81 -5.99
N ALA A 534 5.66 51.15 -5.11
CA ALA A 534 5.13 49.81 -5.32
C ALA A 534 4.14 49.76 -6.50
N ARG A 535 3.29 50.78 -6.66
CA ARG A 535 2.37 50.88 -7.80
C ARG A 535 3.10 51.07 -9.12
N THR A 536 4.14 51.92 -9.12
CA THR A 536 4.99 52.21 -10.27
C THR A 536 5.68 50.96 -10.82
N VAL A 537 6.17 50.08 -9.94
CA VAL A 537 6.77 48.79 -10.35
C VAL A 537 5.74 47.69 -10.63
N GLY A 538 4.44 48.00 -10.59
CA GLY A 538 3.35 47.08 -10.93
C GLY A 538 3.07 46.04 -9.84
N GLY A 539 3.20 46.44 -8.59
CA GLY A 539 3.13 45.56 -7.42
C GLY A 539 2.36 46.14 -6.24
N GLY A 540 2.51 45.50 -5.08
CA GLY A 540 1.88 45.89 -3.82
C GLY A 540 2.80 45.67 -2.63
N GLY A 541 2.64 46.47 -1.58
CA GLY A 541 3.50 46.48 -0.39
C GLY A 541 2.81 46.04 0.90
N GLY A 542 3.62 45.64 1.88
CA GLY A 542 3.17 45.38 3.25
C GLY A 542 2.69 46.66 3.96
N LYS A 543 1.73 46.50 4.88
CA LYS A 543 1.09 47.60 5.64
C LYS A 543 1.81 47.97 6.95
N ALA A 544 2.97 47.40 7.19
CA ALA A 544 3.69 47.61 8.44
C ALA A 544 4.35 49.01 8.45
N PRO A 545 4.12 49.83 9.48
CA PRO A 545 4.58 51.21 9.51
C PRO A 545 6.09 51.34 9.77
N ASP A 546 6.72 50.33 10.35
CA ASP A 546 8.14 50.30 10.75
C ASP A 546 9.06 49.65 9.69
N LEU A 547 8.55 48.63 9.00
CA LEU A 547 9.27 47.90 7.96
C LEU A 547 8.30 47.36 6.90
N ALA A 548 8.36 47.92 5.69
CA ALA A 548 7.52 47.51 4.58
C ALA A 548 8.37 46.85 3.48
N VAL A 549 7.84 45.80 2.88
CA VAL A 549 8.41 45.12 1.72
C VAL A 549 7.37 45.10 0.62
N ALA A 550 7.76 45.47 -0.59
CA ALA A 550 6.96 45.40 -1.80
C ALA A 550 7.71 44.68 -2.90
N GLY A 551 7.00 44.18 -3.89
CA GLY A 551 7.61 43.63 -5.08
C GLY A 551 6.76 43.84 -6.32
N GLY A 552 7.40 43.93 -7.47
CA GLY A 552 6.78 44.29 -8.75
C GLY A 552 7.36 43.53 -9.93
N ARG A 553 6.80 43.80 -11.12
CA ARG A 553 7.18 43.15 -12.39
C ARG A 553 7.94 44.08 -13.33
N HIS A 554 7.89 45.39 -13.11
CA HIS A 554 8.47 46.40 -14.01
C HIS A 554 9.83 46.91 -13.50
N ALA A 555 10.89 46.17 -13.82
CA ALA A 555 12.27 46.52 -13.44
C ALA A 555 12.77 47.78 -14.14
N ASP A 556 12.26 48.06 -15.34
CA ASP A 556 12.49 49.28 -16.11
C ASP A 556 12.01 50.56 -15.40
N ARG A 557 11.09 50.42 -14.43
CA ARG A 557 10.54 51.55 -13.65
C ARG A 557 11.11 51.68 -12.24
N LEU A 558 12.16 50.92 -11.92
CA LEU A 558 12.75 50.92 -10.57
C LEU A 558 13.34 52.29 -10.18
N ASP A 559 14.02 52.97 -11.10
CA ASP A 559 14.61 54.29 -10.81
C ASP A 559 13.53 55.36 -10.57
N GLU A 560 12.43 55.31 -11.33
CA GLU A 560 11.24 56.15 -11.10
C GLU A 560 10.64 55.90 -9.72
N ALA A 561 10.49 54.62 -9.34
CA ALA A 561 9.94 54.22 -8.06
C ALA A 561 10.81 54.67 -6.86
N LEU A 562 12.14 54.54 -6.97
CA LEU A 562 13.06 55.05 -5.94
C LEU A 562 13.02 56.58 -5.86
N GLY A 563 12.85 57.28 -6.99
CA GLY A 563 12.64 58.73 -7.01
C GLY A 563 11.38 59.15 -6.27
N GLN A 564 10.26 58.45 -6.46
CA GLN A 564 9.00 58.69 -5.75
C GLN A 564 9.14 58.48 -4.23
N ALA A 565 9.81 57.39 -3.83
CA ALA A 565 10.03 57.10 -2.41
C ALA A 565 10.94 58.16 -1.75
N ARG A 566 11.95 58.66 -2.47
CA ARG A 566 12.79 59.78 -2.02
C ARG A 566 11.96 61.05 -1.82
N ALA A 567 11.12 61.41 -2.80
CA ALA A 567 10.25 62.58 -2.71
C ALA A 567 9.26 62.49 -1.54
N ALA A 568 8.65 61.31 -1.33
CA ALA A 568 7.77 61.06 -0.20
C ALA A 568 8.48 61.26 1.15
N ALA A 569 9.74 60.80 1.27
CA ALA A 569 10.52 60.99 2.48
C ALA A 569 10.91 62.46 2.75
N THR A 570 11.24 63.22 1.69
CA THR A 570 11.58 64.65 1.82
C THR A 570 10.35 65.53 2.10
N ALA A 571 9.19 65.20 1.55
CA ALA A 571 7.96 65.97 1.76
C ALA A 571 7.50 65.97 3.23
N VAL A 572 7.67 64.84 3.93
CA VAL A 572 7.35 64.73 5.36
C VAL A 572 8.36 65.48 6.23
N ALA A 573 9.64 65.51 5.83
CA ALA A 573 10.67 66.29 6.53
C ALA A 573 10.42 67.81 6.43
N ALA A 574 9.93 68.30 5.30
CA ALA A 574 9.57 69.71 5.11
C ALA A 574 8.30 70.15 5.88
N ALA A 575 7.44 69.21 6.25
CA ALA A 575 6.23 69.47 7.04
C ALA A 575 6.46 69.40 8.56
N THR A 576 7.62 68.92 9.00
CA THR A 576 7.98 68.71 10.42
C THR A 576 9.11 69.62 10.92
N ALA A 577 9.76 70.38 10.02
CA ALA A 577 10.65 71.50 10.32
C ALA A 577 9.86 72.81 10.40
#